data_AF-A0A7V5U7A9-F1
#
_entry.id   AF-A0A7V5U7A9-F1
#
_cell.length_a   1.000
_cell.length_b   1.000
_cell.length_c   1.000
_cell.angle_alpha   90.00
_cell.angle_beta   90.00
_cell.angle_gamma   90.00
#
_symmetry.space_group_name_H-M   'P 1'
#
loop_
_entity.id
_entity.type
_entity.pdbx_description
1 polymer ?
#
loop_
_entity_poly.entity_id
_entity_poly.type
_entity_poly.pdbx_seq_one_letter_code
_entity_poly.pdbx_strand_id
1 'polypeptide(L)'
;MATHVSQHLRNVELPRPTTGTRSQDPDGPPECPVCKGAGWLVIRDVPINHPDWCKLVQCDCGQVMTERRKRLDVELGFEPELLSLNWSHLRPVSGQTNAVAAVRGWAQRPVGWLYLVGCYGSGKTTLLSIAVNHLRAHGTDALFANVPTTLQYLRDCLGRQARGLSNDLLDVLDWLKRVPVLALDDLGSERMTEWAAEQLYEVLNYRYVKRLPTIIASNYGIDDLLDRRLASRIADASLTQQIDCGDIDVRRLKRD
;
A
#
# COMPACT_ATOMS: atom_id res chain seq x y z
N MET A 1 11.05 -8.26 20.46
CA MET A 1 11.72 -7.00 20.86
C MET A 1 10.75 -5.81 20.76
N ALA A 2 9.55 -5.93 21.37
CA ALA A 2 8.51 -4.90 21.29
C ALA A 2 8.20 -4.25 22.66
N THR A 3 8.98 -4.58 23.69
CA THR A 3 8.60 -4.33 25.09
C THR A 3 9.28 -3.12 25.73
N HIS A 4 10.25 -2.48 25.07
CA HIS A 4 10.98 -1.33 25.65
C HIS A 4 10.43 0.04 25.26
N VAL A 5 9.66 0.15 24.17
CA VAL A 5 9.14 1.45 23.68
C VAL A 5 7.92 1.90 24.50
N SER A 6 7.18 0.97 25.10
CA SER A 6 5.89 1.23 25.75
C SER A 6 6.00 2.02 27.08
N GLN A 7 7.15 2.02 27.75
CA GLN A 7 7.32 2.71 29.04
C GLN A 7 7.67 4.21 28.90
N HIS A 8 8.20 4.61 27.75
CA HIS A 8 8.72 5.96 27.50
C HIS A 8 7.71 6.91 26.82
N LEU A 9 6.59 6.38 26.33
CA LEU A 9 5.55 7.16 25.62
C LEU A 9 4.73 8.11 26.50
N ARG A 10 4.95 8.15 27.82
CA ARG A 10 4.13 8.95 28.74
C ARG A 10 4.46 10.45 28.71
N ASN A 11 5.63 10.88 28.24
CA ASN A 11 6.07 12.29 28.26
C ASN A 11 6.91 12.69 27.02
N VAL A 12 6.37 12.48 25.82
CA VAL A 12 7.06 12.84 24.56
C VAL A 12 6.59 14.22 24.09
N GLU A 13 7.53 15.18 23.94
CA GLU A 13 7.21 16.52 23.44
C GLU A 13 7.18 16.57 21.91
N LEU A 14 6.28 17.40 21.38
CA LEU A 14 6.07 17.60 19.95
C LEU A 14 7.26 18.28 19.27
N PRO A 15 7.59 17.95 18.02
CA PRO A 15 8.39 18.83 17.19
C PRO A 15 7.68 20.18 17.09
N ARG A 16 8.37 21.27 17.45
CA ARG A 16 7.79 22.62 17.36
C ARG A 16 7.42 22.90 15.91
N PRO A 17 6.17 23.33 15.62
CA PRO A 17 5.79 23.69 14.26
C PRO A 17 6.70 24.83 13.80
N THR A 18 7.31 24.67 12.63
CA THR A 18 7.87 25.80 11.88
C THR A 18 6.72 26.78 11.66
N THR A 19 6.86 27.95 12.26
CA THR A 19 5.92 29.06 12.30
C THR A 19 4.98 29.16 11.10
N GLY A 20 3.68 28.99 11.37
CA GLY A 20 2.57 29.25 10.47
C GLY A 20 1.28 29.28 11.29
N THR A 21 0.93 30.49 11.74
CA THR A 21 -0.36 30.99 12.23
C THR A 21 -1.41 29.99 12.77
N ARG A 22 -1.73 30.12 14.07
CA ARG A 22 -2.92 29.55 14.71
C ARG A 22 -4.19 30.05 14.02
N SER A 23 -4.90 29.18 13.31
CA SER A 23 -6.35 29.31 13.11
C SER A 23 -7.03 28.22 13.94
N GLN A 24 -7.67 28.61 15.04
CA GLN A 24 -8.63 27.75 15.73
C GLN A 24 -9.90 27.74 14.88
N ASP A 25 -9.97 26.79 13.95
CA ASP A 25 -11.18 26.49 13.20
C ASP A 25 -12.04 25.52 14.04
N PRO A 26 -13.20 25.94 14.55
CA PRO A 26 -14.05 25.11 15.42
C PRO A 26 -14.69 23.92 14.69
N ASP A 27 -14.65 23.87 13.36
CA ASP A 27 -15.10 22.74 12.53
C ASP A 27 -13.92 21.83 12.05
N GLY A 28 -12.70 22.07 12.54
CA GLY A 28 -11.53 21.26 12.22
C GLY A 28 -11.58 19.85 12.84
N PRO A 29 -11.03 18.82 12.17
CA PRO A 29 -11.00 17.47 12.71
C PRO A 29 -10.24 17.46 14.06
N PRO A 30 -10.72 16.69 15.06
CA PRO A 30 -10.13 16.71 16.39
C PRO A 30 -8.64 16.37 16.35
N GLU A 31 -7.80 17.31 16.80
CA GLU A 31 -6.36 17.12 16.85
C GLU A 31 -6.01 16.05 17.90
N CYS A 32 -5.12 15.12 17.53
CA CYS A 32 -4.62 14.13 18.47
C CYS A 32 -3.98 14.81 19.70
N PRO A 33 -4.34 14.44 20.94
CA PRO A 33 -3.76 15.06 22.14
C PRO A 33 -2.27 14.75 22.32
N VAL A 34 -1.75 13.70 21.66
CA VAL A 34 -0.36 13.25 21.75
C VAL A 34 0.51 13.90 20.67
N CYS A 35 0.15 13.78 19.39
CA CYS A 35 0.93 14.33 18.28
C CYS A 35 0.42 15.67 17.72
N LYS A 36 -0.75 16.16 18.14
CA LYS A 36 -1.41 17.38 17.61
C LYS A 36 -1.42 17.45 16.08
N GLY A 37 -1.76 16.33 15.45
CA GLY A 37 -1.80 16.21 13.98
C GLY A 37 -0.46 15.90 13.31
N ALA A 38 0.66 15.94 14.03
CA ALA A 38 1.99 15.72 13.45
C ALA A 38 2.24 14.28 12.99
N GLY A 39 1.58 13.28 13.59
CA GLY A 39 1.74 11.85 13.29
C GLY A 39 3.06 11.23 13.76
N TRP A 40 3.99 12.04 14.27
CA TRP A 40 5.30 11.66 14.77
C TRP A 40 5.57 12.36 16.10
N LEU A 41 6.38 11.74 16.94
CA LEU A 41 6.82 12.22 18.25
C LEU A 41 8.35 12.20 18.30
N VAL A 42 8.96 13.10 19.07
CA VAL A 42 10.41 13.15 19.23
C VAL A 42 10.76 12.70 20.64
N ILE A 43 11.47 11.58 20.78
CA ILE A 43 11.90 11.06 22.09
C ILE A 43 12.84 12.10 22.74
N ARG A 44 12.41 12.62 23.90
CA ARG A 44 13.14 13.59 24.73
C ARG A 44 13.17 13.20 26.21
N ASP A 45 12.69 12.02 26.56
CA ASP A 45 12.57 11.52 27.93
C ASP A 45 13.73 10.61 28.35
N VAL A 46 14.80 10.59 27.55
CA VAL A 46 16.04 9.87 27.81
C VAL A 46 17.20 10.88 27.99
N PRO A 47 18.34 10.52 28.61
CA PRO A 47 19.49 11.42 28.65
C PRO A 47 19.95 11.84 27.25
N ILE A 48 20.55 13.03 27.11
CA ILE A 48 21.06 13.56 25.81
C ILE A 48 22.00 12.57 25.10
N ASN A 49 22.68 11.72 25.86
CA ASN A 49 23.67 10.77 25.36
C ASN A 49 23.06 9.38 25.05
N HIS A 50 21.75 9.22 25.22
CA HIS A 50 21.03 7.98 24.95
C HIS A 50 20.80 7.81 23.45
N PRO A 51 20.94 6.60 22.88
CA PRO A 51 20.78 6.35 21.43
C PRO A 51 19.43 6.77 20.85
N ASP A 52 18.40 6.82 21.70
CA ASP A 52 17.05 7.24 21.30
C ASP A 52 16.76 8.74 21.53
N TRP A 53 17.70 9.53 22.07
CA TRP A 53 17.51 10.99 22.21
C TRP A 53 17.32 11.64 20.84
N CYS A 54 16.32 12.51 20.71
CA CYS A 54 15.92 13.16 19.45
C CYS A 54 15.47 12.19 18.35
N LYS A 55 15.20 10.93 18.66
CA LYS A 55 14.69 9.99 17.66
C LYS A 55 13.22 10.27 17.36
N LEU A 56 12.89 10.28 16.07
CA LEU A 56 11.51 10.34 15.59
C LEU A 56 10.87 8.96 15.76
N VAL A 57 9.75 8.92 16.46
CA VAL A 57 8.90 7.74 16.59
C VAL A 57 7.48 8.05 16.12
N GLN A 58 6.83 7.06 15.53
CA GLN A 58 5.49 7.20 15.01
C GLN A 58 4.47 7.30 16.16
N CYS A 59 3.46 8.17 16.02
CA CYS A 59 2.42 8.31 17.04
C CYS A 59 1.30 7.28 16.84
N ASP A 60 0.89 6.58 17.89
CA ASP A 60 -0.20 5.58 17.85
C ASP A 60 -1.62 6.17 17.77
N CYS A 61 -1.75 7.45 17.42
CA CYS A 61 -3.07 8.06 17.35
C CYS A 61 -3.81 7.61 16.10
N GLY A 62 -4.80 6.75 16.30
CA GLY A 62 -5.58 6.15 15.21
C GLY A 62 -6.17 7.16 14.23
N GLN A 63 -6.52 8.38 14.65
CA GLN A 63 -7.16 9.37 13.78
C GLN A 63 -6.24 9.99 12.72
N VAL A 64 -5.02 10.41 13.08
CA VAL A 64 -4.06 10.95 12.10
C VAL A 64 -3.60 9.85 11.15
N MET A 65 -3.43 8.63 11.66
CA MET A 65 -3.10 7.48 10.82
C MET A 65 -4.24 7.11 9.89
N THR A 66 -5.49 7.19 10.35
CA THR A 66 -6.68 6.95 9.52
C THR A 66 -6.80 7.97 8.40
N GLU A 67 -6.66 9.27 8.70
CA GLU A 67 -6.77 10.31 7.67
C GLU A 67 -5.59 10.30 6.69
N ARG A 68 -4.36 10.07 7.17
CA ARG A 68 -3.21 9.85 6.29
C ARG A 68 -3.38 8.61 5.43
N ARG A 69 -3.96 7.53 5.97
CA ARG A 69 -4.22 6.31 5.22
C ARG A 69 -5.27 6.52 4.14
N LYS A 70 -6.39 7.16 4.46
CA LYS A 70 -7.42 7.54 3.48
C LYS A 70 -6.84 8.40 2.37
N ARG A 71 -6.04 9.41 2.73
CA ARG A 71 -5.37 10.27 1.74
C ARG A 71 -4.44 9.45 0.85
N LEU A 72 -3.61 8.60 1.44
CA LEU A 72 -2.71 7.76 0.65
C LEU A 72 -3.47 6.78 -0.23
N ASP A 73 -4.56 6.18 0.25
CA ASP A 73 -5.41 5.29 -0.55
C ASP A 73 -5.83 6.00 -1.85
N VAL A 74 -6.30 7.25 -1.77
CA VAL A 74 -6.62 8.06 -2.96
C VAL A 74 -5.39 8.33 -3.84
N GLU A 75 -4.28 8.77 -3.25
CA GLU A 75 -3.04 9.10 -3.99
C GLU A 75 -2.42 7.88 -4.69
N LEU A 76 -2.70 6.66 -4.22
CA LEU A 76 -2.28 5.40 -4.84
C LEU A 76 -3.35 4.79 -5.77
N GLY A 77 -4.46 5.48 -6.01
CA GLY A 77 -5.52 5.06 -6.93
C GLY A 77 -6.48 4.02 -6.35
N PHE A 78 -6.63 3.96 -5.02
CA PHE A 78 -7.67 3.16 -4.38
C PHE A 78 -8.97 3.96 -4.28
N GLU A 79 -9.69 4.00 -5.40
CA GLU A 79 -10.90 4.81 -5.56
C GLU A 79 -12.01 4.46 -4.54
N PRO A 80 -12.85 5.44 -4.12
CA PRO A 80 -13.90 5.22 -3.12
C PRO A 80 -14.86 4.09 -3.43
N GLU A 81 -15.17 3.86 -4.71
CA GLU A 81 -16.05 2.78 -5.16
C GLU A 81 -15.48 1.41 -4.80
N LEU A 82 -14.15 1.27 -4.85
CA LEU A 82 -13.44 0.03 -4.54
C LEU A 82 -13.40 -0.25 -3.04
N LEU A 83 -13.39 0.78 -2.18
CA LEU A 83 -13.35 0.64 -0.71
C LEU A 83 -14.58 -0.05 -0.12
N SER A 84 -15.71 0.00 -0.83
CA SER A 84 -16.97 -0.62 -0.39
C SER A 84 -17.11 -2.10 -0.83
N LEU A 85 -16.22 -2.58 -1.69
CA LEU A 85 -16.35 -3.90 -2.29
C LEU A 85 -16.05 -5.02 -1.29
N ASN A 86 -16.90 -6.05 -1.33
CA ASN A 86 -16.75 -7.25 -0.54
C ASN A 86 -17.18 -8.48 -1.36
N TRP A 87 -17.00 -9.68 -0.80
CA TRP A 87 -17.28 -10.95 -1.48
C TRP A 87 -18.73 -11.09 -1.99
N SER A 88 -19.71 -10.41 -1.38
CA SER A 88 -21.12 -10.48 -1.82
C SER A 88 -21.40 -9.67 -3.09
N HIS A 89 -20.57 -8.67 -3.40
CA HIS A 89 -20.70 -7.88 -4.62
C HIS A 89 -20.15 -8.61 -5.85
N LEU A 90 -19.46 -9.73 -5.66
CA LEU A 90 -18.84 -10.49 -6.72
C LEU A 90 -19.84 -11.48 -7.33
N ARG A 91 -20.05 -11.39 -8.64
CA ARG A 91 -20.78 -12.39 -9.43
C ARG A 91 -19.79 -13.08 -10.37
N PRO A 92 -19.23 -14.24 -9.99
CA PRO A 92 -18.26 -14.94 -10.81
C PRO A 92 -18.92 -15.37 -12.12
N VAL A 93 -18.26 -15.09 -13.25
CA VAL A 93 -18.64 -15.63 -14.55
C VAL A 93 -17.91 -16.95 -14.80
N SER A 94 -18.40 -17.75 -15.76
CA SER A 94 -17.74 -18.99 -16.17
C SER A 94 -16.26 -18.75 -16.47
N GLY A 95 -15.36 -19.43 -15.76
CA GLY A 95 -13.90 -19.25 -15.88
C GLY A 95 -13.24 -18.48 -14.73
N GLN A 96 -13.98 -17.67 -13.97
CA GLN A 96 -13.40 -16.92 -12.84
C GLN A 96 -13.42 -17.68 -11.50
N THR A 97 -14.19 -18.76 -11.39
CA THR A 97 -14.39 -19.48 -10.11
C THR A 97 -13.08 -19.88 -9.44
N ASN A 98 -12.09 -20.33 -10.22
CA ASN A 98 -10.78 -20.70 -9.69
C ASN A 98 -10.04 -19.48 -9.13
N ALA A 99 -10.03 -18.36 -9.87
CA ALA A 99 -9.41 -17.13 -9.41
C ALA A 99 -10.07 -16.58 -8.13
N VAL A 100 -11.40 -16.58 -8.08
CA VAL A 100 -12.14 -16.18 -6.88
C VAL A 100 -11.78 -17.06 -5.69
N ALA A 101 -11.75 -18.38 -5.87
CA ALA A 101 -11.40 -19.33 -4.81
C ALA A 101 -9.95 -19.14 -4.32
N ALA A 102 -9.00 -18.96 -5.24
CA ALA A 102 -7.60 -18.72 -4.92
C ALA A 102 -7.39 -17.43 -4.13
N VAL A 103 -7.94 -16.30 -4.60
CA VAL A 103 -7.83 -15.00 -3.91
C VAL A 103 -8.54 -15.05 -2.56
N ARG A 104 -9.70 -15.71 -2.46
CA ARG A 104 -10.42 -15.86 -1.20
C ARG A 104 -9.64 -16.70 -0.18
N GLY A 105 -9.06 -17.82 -0.62
CA GLY A 105 -8.23 -18.67 0.23
C GLY A 105 -6.99 -17.93 0.73
N TRP A 106 -6.32 -17.20 -0.17
CA TRP A 106 -5.16 -16.40 0.19
C TRP A 106 -5.51 -15.23 1.12
N ALA A 107 -6.63 -14.53 0.91
CA ALA A 107 -7.06 -13.44 1.78
C ALA A 107 -7.40 -13.88 3.22
N GLN A 108 -7.72 -15.16 3.44
CA GLN A 108 -7.91 -15.71 4.78
C GLN A 108 -6.57 -15.95 5.51
N ARG A 109 -5.51 -16.27 4.74
CA ARG A 109 -4.16 -16.58 5.25
C ARG A 109 -3.12 -16.07 4.24
N PRO A 110 -2.82 -14.77 4.24
CA PRO A 110 -1.95 -14.19 3.23
C PRO A 110 -0.51 -14.68 3.45
N VAL A 111 -0.08 -15.62 2.60
CA VAL A 111 1.26 -16.19 2.61
C VAL A 111 1.76 -16.23 1.17
N GLY A 112 3.02 -15.83 0.99
CA GLY A 112 3.62 -15.76 -0.34
C GLY A 112 2.91 -14.78 -1.25
N TRP A 113 3.12 -14.94 -2.55
CA TRP A 113 2.63 -14.02 -3.57
C TRP A 113 1.55 -14.67 -4.43
N LEU A 114 0.56 -13.87 -4.82
CA LEU A 114 -0.42 -14.23 -5.84
C LEU A 114 -0.23 -13.33 -7.05
N TYR A 115 -0.10 -13.91 -8.23
CA TYR A 115 -0.04 -13.18 -9.50
C TYR A 115 -1.29 -13.49 -10.33
N LEU A 116 -2.19 -12.52 -10.42
CA LEU A 116 -3.41 -12.60 -11.22
C LEU A 116 -3.12 -12.09 -12.64
N VAL A 117 -3.28 -12.97 -13.62
CA VAL A 117 -3.17 -12.65 -15.04
C VAL A 117 -4.52 -12.82 -15.72
N GLY A 118 -4.84 -12.00 -16.72
CA GLY A 118 -6.05 -12.18 -17.53
C GLY A 118 -6.32 -10.95 -18.37
N CYS A 119 -7.31 -11.03 -19.26
CA CYS A 119 -7.62 -9.94 -20.19
C CYS A 119 -8.16 -8.67 -19.49
N TYR A 120 -8.25 -7.57 -20.24
CA TYR A 120 -8.90 -6.35 -19.74
C TYR A 120 -10.36 -6.62 -19.32
N GLY A 121 -10.72 -6.17 -18.13
CA GLY A 121 -12.08 -6.33 -17.62
C GLY A 121 -12.41 -7.72 -17.08
N SER A 122 -11.42 -8.60 -16.86
CA SER A 122 -11.58 -9.89 -16.16
C SER A 122 -11.79 -9.77 -14.63
N GLY A 123 -11.99 -8.56 -14.09
CA GLY A 123 -12.32 -8.36 -12.68
C GLY A 123 -11.15 -8.44 -11.69
N LYS A 124 -9.89 -8.43 -12.17
CA LYS A 124 -8.69 -8.49 -11.32
C LYS A 124 -8.65 -7.37 -10.26
N THR A 125 -8.81 -6.12 -10.66
CA THR A 125 -8.87 -4.95 -9.75
C THR A 125 -9.94 -5.13 -8.67
N THR A 126 -11.11 -5.65 -9.04
CA THR A 126 -12.20 -5.98 -8.10
C THR A 126 -11.78 -7.05 -7.10
N LEU A 127 -11.12 -8.12 -7.55
CA LEU A 127 -10.62 -9.17 -6.65
C LEU A 127 -9.56 -8.66 -5.69
N LEU A 128 -8.61 -7.84 -6.16
CA LEU A 128 -7.60 -7.18 -5.32
C LEU A 128 -8.27 -6.30 -4.26
N SER A 129 -9.21 -5.46 -4.68
CA SER A 129 -9.93 -4.54 -3.78
C SER A 129 -10.69 -5.30 -2.70
N ILE A 130 -11.43 -6.35 -3.07
CA ILE A 130 -12.15 -7.20 -2.13
C ILE A 130 -11.19 -7.87 -1.14
N ALA A 131 -10.04 -8.37 -1.61
CA ALA A 131 -9.03 -8.98 -0.74
C ALA A 131 -8.46 -7.97 0.27
N VAL A 132 -8.10 -6.77 -0.18
CA VAL A 132 -7.61 -5.68 0.68
C VAL A 132 -8.65 -5.28 1.72
N ASN A 133 -9.91 -5.08 1.31
CA ASN A 133 -10.99 -4.72 2.23
C ASN A 133 -11.27 -5.82 3.24
N HIS A 134 -11.24 -7.08 2.80
CA HIS A 134 -11.39 -8.22 3.70
C HIS A 134 -10.28 -8.26 4.74
N LEU A 135 -9.02 -8.11 4.34
CA LEU A 135 -7.88 -8.10 5.25
C LEU A 135 -7.97 -6.97 6.27
N ARG A 136 -8.29 -5.74 5.81
CA ARG A 136 -8.49 -4.57 6.67
C ARG A 136 -9.61 -4.79 7.69
N ALA A 137 -10.74 -5.35 7.25
CA ALA A 137 -11.87 -5.65 8.12
C ALA A 137 -11.54 -6.71 9.20
N HIS A 138 -10.51 -7.54 8.98
CA HIS A 138 -10.02 -8.54 9.92
C HIS A 138 -8.74 -8.10 10.65
N GLY A 139 -8.44 -6.79 10.65
CA GLY A 139 -7.34 -6.22 11.42
C GLY A 139 -5.94 -6.39 10.81
N THR A 140 -5.85 -6.81 9.55
CA THR A 140 -4.57 -6.88 8.83
C THR A 140 -4.39 -5.65 7.95
N ASP A 141 -3.32 -4.90 8.20
CA ASP A 141 -2.98 -3.75 7.36
C ASP A 141 -2.61 -4.18 5.94
N ALA A 142 -3.40 -3.71 4.97
CA ALA A 142 -3.22 -4.00 3.55
C ALA A 142 -3.25 -2.70 2.75
N LEU A 143 -2.29 -2.49 1.85
CA LEU A 143 -2.22 -1.31 0.97
C LEU A 143 -2.60 -1.71 -0.45
N PHE A 144 -3.46 -0.94 -1.09
CA PHE A 144 -3.75 -1.04 -2.52
C PHE A 144 -2.95 0.03 -3.24
N ALA A 145 -2.34 -0.34 -4.37
CA ALA A 145 -1.56 0.56 -5.19
C ALA A 145 -1.81 0.23 -6.67
N ASN A 146 -2.53 1.12 -7.38
CA ASN A 146 -2.54 1.11 -8.83
C ASN A 146 -1.16 1.59 -9.32
N VAL A 147 -0.47 0.75 -10.09
CA VAL A 147 0.94 0.96 -10.43
C VAL A 147 1.15 2.27 -11.22
N PRO A 148 0.41 2.56 -12.31
CA PRO A 148 0.51 3.84 -13.02
C PRO A 148 0.29 5.06 -12.11
N THR A 149 -0.78 5.07 -11.31
CA THR A 149 -1.10 6.19 -10.41
C THR A 149 -0.03 6.37 -9.33
N THR A 150 0.41 5.27 -8.72
CA THR A 150 1.45 5.26 -7.69
C THR A 150 2.77 5.82 -8.22
N LEU A 151 3.20 5.42 -9.42
CA LEU A 151 4.43 5.92 -10.04
C LEU A 151 4.36 7.42 -10.34
N GLN A 152 3.19 7.91 -10.79
CA GLN A 152 2.99 9.33 -11.00
C GLN A 152 3.06 10.10 -9.68
N TYR A 153 2.41 9.59 -8.62
CA TYR A 153 2.48 10.18 -7.29
C TYR A 153 3.91 10.23 -6.73
N LEU A 154 4.68 9.14 -6.87
CA LEU A 154 6.09 9.10 -6.47
C LEU A 154 6.92 10.16 -7.22
N ARG A 155 6.64 10.40 -8.51
CA ARG A 155 7.30 11.45 -9.29
C ARG A 155 6.97 12.84 -8.75
N ASP A 156 5.73 13.08 -8.36
CA ASP A 156 5.32 14.34 -7.76
C ASP A 156 5.98 14.56 -6.39
N CYS A 157 6.08 13.50 -5.58
CA CYS A 157 6.84 13.51 -4.32
C CYS A 157 8.32 13.87 -4.55
N LEU A 158 8.97 13.27 -5.55
CA LEU A 158 10.35 13.59 -5.92
C LEU A 158 10.50 15.08 -6.32
N GLY A 159 9.55 15.59 -7.11
CA GLY A 159 9.51 17.00 -7.48
C GLY A 159 9.37 17.94 -6.28
N ARG A 160 8.53 17.60 -5.29
CA ARG A 160 8.40 18.39 -4.05
C ARG A 160 9.67 18.31 -3.19
N GLN A 161 10.27 17.14 -3.08
CA GLN A 161 11.52 16.93 -2.35
C GLN A 161 12.68 17.72 -2.96
N ALA A 162 12.82 17.73 -4.28
CA ALA A 162 13.85 18.51 -4.97
C ALA A 162 13.72 20.02 -4.73
N ARG A 163 12.52 20.50 -4.39
CA ARG A 163 12.23 21.89 -4.03
C ARG A 163 12.33 22.16 -2.52
N GLY A 164 12.71 21.15 -1.73
CA GLY A 164 12.78 21.24 -0.26
C GLY A 164 11.42 21.34 0.44
N LEU A 165 10.33 20.97 -0.24
CA LEU A 165 8.96 21.14 0.26
C LEU A 165 8.46 19.98 1.12
N SER A 166 9.01 18.77 0.94
CA SER A 166 8.55 17.56 1.66
C SER A 166 9.55 16.41 1.55
N ASN A 167 9.46 15.43 2.47
CA ASN A 167 10.18 14.15 2.40
C ASN A 167 9.26 12.95 2.05
N ASP A 168 8.06 13.22 1.54
CA ASP A 168 6.99 12.24 1.29
C ASP A 168 7.44 11.02 0.45
N LEU A 169 8.42 11.19 -0.45
CA LEU A 169 8.87 10.11 -1.33
C LEU A 169 9.39 8.90 -0.54
N LEU A 170 10.26 9.16 0.44
CA LEU A 170 10.87 8.09 1.25
C LEU A 170 9.81 7.39 2.10
N ASP A 171 8.87 8.16 2.66
CA ASP A 171 7.78 7.63 3.50
C ASP A 171 6.86 6.71 2.68
N VAL A 172 6.47 7.12 1.47
CA VAL A 172 5.60 6.31 0.60
C VAL A 172 6.30 5.03 0.15
N LEU A 173 7.57 5.11 -0.24
CA LEU A 173 8.36 3.93 -0.58
C LEU A 173 8.51 2.97 0.60
N ASP A 174 8.70 3.50 1.82
CA ASP A 174 8.79 2.68 3.03
C ASP A 174 7.46 1.98 3.33
N TRP A 175 6.32 2.65 3.14
CA TRP A 175 5.00 2.05 3.31
C TRP A 175 4.75 0.92 2.30
N LEU A 176 5.06 1.14 1.02
CA LEU A 176 4.94 0.10 -0.02
C LEU A 176 5.82 -1.12 0.31
N LYS A 177 7.04 -0.88 0.80
CA LYS A 177 7.99 -1.94 1.18
C LYS A 177 7.54 -2.72 2.42
N ARG A 178 7.01 -2.06 3.44
CA ARG A 178 6.86 -2.65 4.79
C ARG A 178 5.45 -3.01 5.19
N VAL A 179 4.42 -2.53 4.49
CA VAL A 179 3.04 -2.88 4.81
C VAL A 179 2.87 -4.41 4.86
N PRO A 180 2.14 -4.97 5.85
CA PRO A 180 1.99 -6.42 5.99
C PRO A 180 1.50 -7.08 4.71
N VAL A 181 0.52 -6.47 4.04
CA VAL A 181 0.04 -6.93 2.73
C VAL A 181 0.04 -5.80 1.71
N LEU A 182 0.56 -6.06 0.51
CA LEU A 182 0.53 -5.13 -0.62
C LEU A 182 -0.27 -5.73 -1.77
N ALA A 183 -1.21 -4.97 -2.33
CA ALA A 183 -1.91 -5.27 -3.56
C ALA A 183 -1.44 -4.29 -4.65
N LEU A 184 -0.84 -4.82 -5.72
CA LEU A 184 -0.39 -4.04 -6.88
C LEU A 184 -1.31 -4.29 -8.06
N ASP A 185 -1.96 -3.25 -8.56
CA ASP A 185 -2.90 -3.33 -9.67
C ASP A 185 -2.29 -2.77 -10.96
N ASP A 186 -2.68 -3.35 -12.09
CA ASP A 186 -2.25 -2.97 -13.45
C ASP A 186 -0.73 -2.97 -13.71
N LEU A 187 0.02 -3.89 -13.09
CA LEU A 187 1.45 -4.04 -13.32
C LEU A 187 1.76 -4.35 -14.80
N GLY A 188 2.66 -3.58 -15.41
CA GLY A 188 3.10 -3.79 -16.79
C GLY A 188 2.28 -3.05 -17.85
N SER A 189 1.22 -2.34 -17.46
CA SER A 189 0.50 -1.42 -18.35
C SER A 189 1.26 -0.09 -18.57
N GLU A 190 2.25 0.20 -17.73
CA GLU A 190 3.06 1.40 -17.86
C GLU A 190 4.07 1.34 -19.02
N ARG A 191 4.26 2.47 -19.72
CA ARG A 191 5.49 2.70 -20.48
C ARG A 191 6.62 2.83 -19.47
N MET A 192 7.27 1.71 -19.14
CA MET A 192 8.31 1.67 -18.10
C MET A 192 9.49 2.56 -18.50
N THR A 193 9.52 3.79 -17.97
CA THR A 193 10.75 4.57 -17.89
C THR A 193 11.72 3.84 -16.96
N GLU A 194 13.03 3.94 -17.19
CA GLU A 194 14.05 3.30 -16.35
C GLU A 194 13.83 3.57 -14.85
N TRP A 195 13.54 4.82 -14.49
CA TRP A 195 13.22 5.22 -13.11
C TRP A 195 12.02 4.46 -12.51
N ALA A 196 10.95 4.23 -13.29
CA ALA A 196 9.76 3.52 -12.81
C ALA A 196 10.06 2.05 -12.54
N ALA A 197 10.83 1.41 -13.43
CA ALA A 197 11.32 0.06 -13.23
C ALA A 197 12.20 -0.04 -11.98
N GLU A 198 13.08 0.94 -11.75
CA GLU A 198 13.90 1.00 -10.52
C GLU A 198 13.06 1.09 -9.25
N GLN A 199 12.05 1.97 -9.20
CA GLN A 199 11.20 2.11 -8.00
C GLN A 199 10.43 0.82 -7.72
N LEU A 200 9.83 0.21 -8.75
CA LEU A 200 9.11 -1.05 -8.60
C LEU A 200 10.04 -2.19 -8.20
N TYR A 201 11.24 -2.25 -8.78
CA TYR A 201 12.26 -3.23 -8.42
C TYR A 201 12.66 -3.09 -6.95
N GLU A 202 12.88 -1.86 -6.47
CA GLU A 202 13.25 -1.63 -5.09
C GLU A 202 12.17 -2.13 -4.11
N VAL A 203 10.91 -1.82 -4.38
CA VAL A 203 9.76 -2.26 -3.56
C VAL A 203 9.63 -3.79 -3.59
N LEU A 204 9.54 -4.38 -4.79
CA LEU A 204 9.30 -5.81 -4.95
C LEU A 204 10.48 -6.65 -4.46
N ASN A 205 11.72 -6.23 -4.70
CA ASN A 205 12.90 -6.94 -4.21
C ASN A 205 12.97 -6.95 -2.68
N TYR A 206 12.66 -5.82 -2.02
CA TYR A 206 12.57 -5.79 -0.55
C TYR A 206 11.55 -6.80 -0.03
N ARG A 207 10.34 -6.79 -0.60
CA ARG A 207 9.25 -7.69 -0.21
C ARG A 207 9.58 -9.15 -0.50
N TYR A 208 10.26 -9.43 -1.61
CA TYR A 208 10.75 -10.76 -1.97
C TYR A 208 11.72 -11.31 -0.91
N VAL A 209 12.75 -10.53 -0.57
CA VAL A 209 13.76 -10.90 0.43
C VAL A 209 13.13 -11.11 1.81
N LYS A 210 12.15 -10.26 2.17
CA LYS A 210 11.43 -10.36 3.45
C LYS A 210 10.24 -11.34 3.42
N ARG A 211 9.98 -11.98 2.28
CA ARG A 211 8.84 -12.90 2.07
C ARG A 211 7.50 -12.30 2.49
N LEU A 212 7.31 -11.00 2.27
CA LEU A 212 6.08 -10.28 2.66
C LEU A 212 4.94 -10.60 1.67
N PRO A 213 3.73 -10.92 2.16
CA PRO A 213 2.59 -11.26 1.31
C PRO A 213 2.25 -10.17 0.30
N THR A 214 2.13 -10.54 -0.97
CA THR A 214 1.87 -9.57 -2.05
C THR A 214 0.92 -10.17 -3.07
N ILE A 215 -0.14 -9.46 -3.43
CA ILE A 215 -1.03 -9.85 -4.54
C ILE A 215 -0.85 -8.85 -5.68
N ILE A 216 -0.66 -9.36 -6.89
CA ILE A 216 -0.33 -8.57 -8.08
C ILE A 216 -1.37 -8.89 -9.14
N ALA A 217 -1.91 -7.88 -9.82
CA ALA A 217 -2.73 -8.02 -11.00
C ALA A 217 -2.02 -7.43 -12.21
N SER A 218 -2.06 -8.16 -13.33
CA SER A 218 -1.50 -7.72 -14.61
C SER A 218 -2.34 -8.21 -15.79
N ASN A 219 -2.29 -7.47 -16.90
CA ASN A 219 -2.81 -7.94 -18.18
C ASN A 219 -1.77 -8.77 -18.97
N TYR A 220 -0.55 -8.90 -18.44
CA TYR A 220 0.57 -9.57 -19.07
C TYR A 220 0.98 -10.82 -18.27
N GLY A 221 1.40 -11.87 -18.97
CA GLY A 221 2.10 -12.98 -18.32
C GLY A 221 3.40 -12.51 -17.68
N ILE A 222 3.92 -13.27 -16.72
CA ILE A 222 5.18 -12.94 -16.04
C ILE A 222 6.33 -12.84 -17.07
N ASP A 223 6.32 -13.71 -18.08
CA ASP A 223 7.34 -13.74 -19.14
C ASP A 223 7.25 -12.55 -20.10
N ASP A 224 6.09 -11.88 -20.16
CA ASP A 224 5.84 -10.72 -21.01
C ASP A 224 6.17 -9.39 -20.32
N LEU A 225 6.57 -9.43 -19.04
CA LEU A 225 6.99 -8.24 -18.31
C LEU A 225 8.29 -7.67 -18.91
N LEU A 226 8.31 -6.35 -19.15
CA LEU A 226 9.44 -5.67 -19.79
C LEU A 226 10.73 -5.75 -18.97
N ASP A 227 10.62 -5.65 -17.64
CA ASP A 227 11.77 -5.76 -16.74
C ASP A 227 12.00 -7.23 -16.33
N ARG A 228 13.05 -7.83 -16.90
CA ARG A 228 13.47 -9.20 -16.60
C ARG A 228 13.87 -9.44 -15.14
N ARG A 229 14.37 -8.40 -14.44
CA ARG A 229 14.76 -8.52 -13.02
C ARG A 229 13.52 -8.67 -12.15
N LEU A 230 12.48 -7.89 -12.44
CA LEU A 230 11.16 -8.01 -11.82
C LEU A 230 10.53 -9.36 -12.13
N ALA A 231 10.49 -9.74 -13.40
CA ALA A 231 9.95 -11.03 -13.86
C ALA A 231 10.61 -12.20 -13.12
N SER A 232 11.94 -12.20 -12.99
CA SER A 232 12.67 -13.25 -12.27
C SER A 232 12.29 -13.38 -10.79
N ARG A 233 11.95 -12.28 -10.10
CA ARG A 233 11.51 -12.31 -8.69
C ARG A 233 10.07 -12.82 -8.57
N ILE A 234 9.20 -12.38 -9.49
CA ILE A 234 7.79 -12.77 -9.52
C ILE A 234 7.65 -14.24 -9.95
N ALA A 235 8.48 -14.74 -10.86
CA ALA A 235 8.45 -16.12 -11.37
C ALA A 235 8.93 -17.19 -10.37
N ASP A 236 9.42 -16.81 -9.19
CA ASP A 236 9.87 -17.77 -8.17
C ASP A 236 8.67 -18.60 -7.65
N ALA A 237 8.54 -19.83 -8.15
CA ALA A 237 7.47 -20.76 -7.78
C ALA A 237 7.48 -21.18 -6.30
N SER A 238 8.58 -20.94 -5.55
CA SER A 238 8.60 -21.15 -4.10
C SER A 238 7.86 -20.06 -3.33
N LEU A 239 7.60 -18.92 -3.98
CA LEU A 239 6.96 -17.75 -3.39
C LEU A 239 5.62 -17.43 -4.05
N THR A 240 5.57 -17.48 -5.38
CA THR A 240 4.46 -16.96 -6.18
C THR A 240 3.63 -18.08 -6.75
N GLN A 241 2.31 -17.97 -6.58
CA GLN A 241 1.33 -18.74 -7.30
C GLN A 241 0.67 -17.85 -8.36
N GLN A 242 0.80 -18.24 -9.63
CA GLN A 242 0.13 -17.59 -10.74
C GLN A 242 -1.28 -18.16 -10.93
N ILE A 243 -2.24 -17.26 -11.14
CA ILE A 243 -3.67 -17.57 -11.28
C ILE A 243 -4.20 -16.85 -12.51
N ASP A 244 -4.84 -17.61 -13.39
CA ASP A 244 -5.54 -17.07 -14.55
C ASP A 244 -6.97 -16.64 -14.16
N CYS A 245 -7.32 -15.38 -14.47
CA CYS A 245 -8.63 -14.78 -14.27
C CYS A 245 -9.55 -14.91 -15.50
N GLY A 246 -9.07 -15.55 -16.57
CA GLY A 246 -9.80 -15.83 -17.80
C GLY A 246 -9.88 -14.67 -18.78
N ASP A 247 -10.43 -14.97 -19.96
CA ASP A 247 -10.47 -14.08 -21.12
C ASP A 247 -11.79 -13.30 -21.28
N ILE A 248 -12.71 -13.42 -20.33
CA ILE A 248 -14.04 -12.79 -20.40
C ILE A 248 -14.01 -11.39 -19.78
N ASP A 249 -14.32 -10.36 -20.57
CA ASP A 249 -14.56 -9.00 -20.06
C ASP A 249 -15.94 -8.93 -19.37
N VAL A 250 -15.96 -9.00 -18.04
CA VAL A 250 -17.19 -9.00 -17.24
C VAL A 250 -17.93 -7.66 -17.28
N ARG A 251 -17.31 -6.59 -17.77
CA ARG A 251 -17.98 -5.29 -17.95
C ARG A 251 -18.95 -5.32 -19.12
N ARG A 252 -18.68 -6.16 -20.13
CA ARG A 252 -19.60 -6.34 -21.27
C ARG A 252 -20.88 -7.06 -20.85
N LEU A 253 -20.78 -8.01 -19.92
CA LEU A 253 -21.91 -8.79 -19.41
C LEU A 253 -22.85 -8.02 -18.48
N LYS A 254 -22.47 -6.82 -18.00
CA LYS A 254 -23.33 -5.96 -17.17
C LYS A 254 -24.19 -4.98 -17.99
N ARG A 255 -24.00 -4.92 -19.32
CA ARG A 255 -24.70 -3.98 -20.21
C ARG A 255 -25.90 -4.60 -20.94
N ASP A 256 -26.11 -5.90 -20.77
CA ASP A 256 -27.27 -6.66 -21.27
C ASP A 256 -28.17 -7.06 -20.09
#